data_AF-A0A9N8KB55-F1
#
_entry.id   AF-A0A9N8KB55-F1
#
_cell.length_a   1.000
_cell.length_b   1.000
_cell.length_c   1.000
_cell.angle_alpha   90.00
_cell.angle_beta   90.00
_cell.angle_gamma   90.00
#
_symmetry.space_group_name_H-M   'P 1'
#
loop_
_entity.id
_entity.type
_entity.pdbx_description
1 polymer ?
#
loop_
_entity_poly.entity_id
_entity_poly.type
_entity_poly.pdbx_seq_one_letter_code
_entity_poly.pdbx_strand_id
1 'polypeptide(L)'
;MWSSGVSWTLPLVLLSTLPARVSGGDILSTQGFTLCSSDPTIKVEALDVQFDRTTNMVVFNVAGSSSESQNVTAKIVVTAYGRQVYEKPFNPCDSANYVEQLCPGMCTLL
;
A
#
# COMPACT_ATOMS: atom_id res chain seq x y z
N MET A 1 34.96 55.35 -16.00
CA MET A 1 33.72 55.04 -15.27
C MET A 1 33.12 53.78 -15.85
N TRP A 2 32.95 52.80 -14.96
CA TRP A 2 32.40 51.45 -15.12
C TRP A 2 31.18 51.40 -16.06
N SER A 3 31.17 50.41 -16.96
CA SER A 3 30.01 50.02 -17.77
C SER A 3 29.28 48.90 -17.03
N SER A 4 28.09 49.18 -16.51
CA SER A 4 27.21 48.22 -15.83
C SER A 4 26.66 47.19 -16.83
N GLY A 5 27.46 46.19 -17.17
CA GLY A 5 26.99 44.99 -17.85
C GLY A 5 26.23 44.09 -16.86
N VAL A 6 24.99 44.44 -16.52
CA VAL A 6 24.06 43.48 -15.90
C VAL A 6 23.70 42.46 -16.97
N SER A 7 24.51 41.41 -17.02
CA SER A 7 24.27 40.22 -17.83
C SER A 7 23.03 39.51 -17.28
N TRP A 8 21.97 39.44 -18.08
CA TRP A 8 20.68 38.78 -17.81
C TRP A 8 20.81 37.25 -17.60
N THR A 9 22.02 36.72 -17.42
CA THR A 9 22.30 35.30 -17.21
C THR A 9 22.33 34.91 -15.73
N LEU A 10 22.43 35.87 -14.80
CA LEU A 10 22.41 35.63 -13.35
C LEU A 10 21.17 34.88 -12.81
N PRO A 11 19.92 35.14 -13.25
CA PRO A 11 18.77 34.41 -12.70
C PRO A 11 18.73 32.94 -13.12
N LEU A 12 19.32 32.55 -14.27
CA LEU A 12 19.37 31.15 -14.71
C LEU A 12 20.33 30.31 -13.88
N VAL A 13 21.43 30.89 -13.40
CA VAL A 13 22.41 30.21 -12.53
C VAL A 13 21.81 29.92 -11.14
N LEU A 14 20.88 30.75 -10.68
CA LEU A 14 20.17 30.52 -9.42
C LEU A 14 19.11 29.43 -9.52
N LEU A 15 18.61 29.08 -10.71
CA LEU A 15 17.65 27.98 -10.87
C LEU A 15 18.31 26.60 -10.84
N SER A 16 19.62 26.49 -11.11
CA SER A 16 20.33 25.20 -11.04
C SER A 16 20.66 24.75 -9.62
N THR A 17 20.49 25.61 -8.62
CA THR A 17 20.72 25.26 -7.21
C THR A 17 19.47 24.74 -6.51
N LEU A 18 18.31 24.70 -7.19
CA LEU A 18 17.14 24.04 -6.64
C LEU A 18 17.42 22.53 -6.53
N PRO A 19 17.22 21.91 -5.36
CA PRO A 19 17.38 20.48 -5.19
C PRO A 19 16.42 19.77 -6.14
N ALA A 20 16.96 19.18 -7.22
CA ALA A 20 16.17 18.66 -8.34
C ALA A 20 15.43 17.35 -8.04
N ARG A 21 15.40 16.89 -6.78
CA ARG A 21 14.91 15.55 -6.43
C ARG A 21 14.45 15.50 -4.98
N VAL A 22 13.15 15.57 -4.75
CA VAL A 22 12.55 14.81 -3.63
C VAL A 22 12.29 13.42 -4.21
N SER A 23 13.25 12.51 -4.03
CA SER A 23 13.02 11.10 -4.32
C SER A 23 12.21 10.55 -3.16
N GLY A 24 10.89 10.53 -3.30
CA GLY A 24 10.05 9.72 -2.42
C GLY A 24 10.54 8.28 -2.48
N GLY A 25 10.62 7.59 -1.34
CA GLY A 25 11.03 6.19 -1.30
C GLY A 25 10.16 5.36 -2.25
N ASP A 26 10.79 4.46 -3.00
CA ASP A 26 10.10 3.60 -3.97
C ASP A 26 9.27 2.49 -3.30
N ILE A 27 9.44 2.31 -1.99
CA ILE A 27 8.68 1.37 -1.16
C ILE A 27 7.68 2.16 -0.33
N LEU A 28 6.39 1.91 -0.54
CA LEU A 28 5.32 2.35 0.35
C LEU A 28 5.02 1.20 1.31
N SER A 29 5.30 1.39 2.60
CA SER A 29 4.96 0.42 3.64
C SER A 29 3.81 0.91 4.51
N THR A 30 3.02 -0.03 5.00
CA THR A 30 1.88 0.21 5.88
C THR A 30 2.37 0.50 7.29
N GLN A 31 2.07 1.68 7.83
CA GLN A 31 2.50 2.07 9.19
C GLN A 31 1.55 1.60 10.30
N GLY A 32 0.38 1.08 9.93
CA GLY A 32 -0.60 0.57 10.87
C GLY A 32 -1.89 0.19 10.18
N PHE A 33 -2.68 -0.64 10.84
CA PHE A 33 -4.01 -1.03 10.41
C PHE A 33 -5.01 -0.70 11.52
N THR A 34 -6.26 -0.49 11.14
CA THR A 34 -7.37 -0.34 12.07
C THR A 34 -8.47 -1.29 11.62
N LEU A 35 -8.97 -2.08 12.56
CA LEU A 35 -10.08 -2.98 12.30
C LEU A 35 -11.37 -2.18 12.30
N CYS A 36 -12.18 -2.35 11.26
CA CYS A 36 -13.50 -1.73 11.18
C CYS A 36 -14.54 -2.42 12.08
N SER A 37 -14.31 -3.70 12.41
CA SER A 37 -15.13 -4.47 13.35
C SER A 37 -14.30 -4.92 14.55
N SER A 38 -14.97 -5.04 15.71
CA SER A 38 -14.40 -5.55 16.96
C SER A 38 -14.85 -6.99 17.26
N ASP A 39 -15.35 -7.72 16.27
CA ASP A 39 -15.82 -9.10 16.44
C ASP A 39 -14.67 -10.00 16.93
N PRO A 40 -14.84 -10.71 18.06
CA PRO A 40 -13.77 -11.51 18.66
C PRO A 40 -13.42 -12.78 17.85
N THR A 41 -14.26 -13.12 16.87
CA THR A 41 -14.15 -14.32 16.03
C THR A 41 -13.04 -14.24 14.99
N ILE A 42 -12.63 -13.03 14.60
CA ILE A 42 -11.57 -12.79 13.62
C ILE A 42 -10.52 -11.92 14.30
N LYS A 43 -9.36 -12.50 14.58
CA LYS A 43 -8.20 -11.79 15.13
C LYS A 43 -7.21 -11.54 14.01
N VAL A 44 -6.72 -10.32 13.94
CA VAL A 44 -5.64 -9.92 13.05
C VAL A 44 -4.45 -9.56 13.94
N GLU A 45 -3.45 -10.43 13.96
CA GLU A 45 -2.24 -10.24 14.76
C GLU A 45 -1.22 -9.35 14.05
N ALA A 46 -1.11 -9.44 12.71
CA ALA A 46 -0.23 -8.60 11.92
C ALA A 46 -0.79 -8.35 10.52
N LEU A 47 -0.65 -7.12 10.05
CA LEU A 47 -0.92 -6.73 8.67
C LEU A 47 0.17 -5.76 8.23
N ASP A 48 1.11 -6.27 7.43
CA ASP A 48 2.14 -5.49 6.76
C ASP A 48 1.91 -5.59 5.25
N VAL A 49 1.77 -4.45 4.60
CA VAL A 49 1.63 -4.37 3.14
C VAL A 49 2.67 -3.40 2.63
N GLN A 50 3.50 -3.87 1.72
CA GLN A 50 4.55 -3.13 1.05
C GLN A 50 4.29 -3.10 -0.44
N PHE A 51 4.25 -1.92 -1.01
CA PHE A 51 4.20 -1.72 -2.45
C PHE A 51 5.55 -1.22 -2.94
N ASP A 52 6.16 -1.97 -3.86
CA ASP A 52 7.38 -1.59 -4.52
C ASP A 52 7.09 -1.05 -5.93
N ARG A 53 7.36 0.24 -6.13
CA ARG A 53 7.16 0.94 -7.40
C ARG A 53 8.09 0.44 -8.50
N THR A 54 9.27 -0.09 -8.15
CA THR A 54 10.27 -0.53 -9.13
C THR A 54 9.86 -1.84 -9.80
N THR A 55 9.31 -2.76 -9.02
CA THR A 55 8.84 -4.07 -9.48
C THR A 55 7.34 -4.08 -9.79
N ASN A 56 6.60 -3.05 -9.38
CA ASN A 56 5.14 -2.99 -9.41
C ASN A 56 4.49 -4.17 -8.66
N MET A 57 5.18 -4.70 -7.64
CA MET A 57 4.70 -5.80 -6.83
C MET A 57 4.16 -5.30 -5.48
N VAL A 58 3.10 -5.94 -5.02
CA VAL A 58 2.57 -5.77 -3.67
C VAL A 58 2.97 -7.01 -2.87
N VAL A 59 3.80 -6.81 -1.85
CA VAL A 59 4.13 -7.83 -0.86
C VAL A 59 3.25 -7.63 0.34
N PHE A 60 2.49 -8.66 0.72
CA PHE A 60 1.64 -8.65 1.90
C PHE A 60 2.09 -9.75 2.85
N ASN A 61 2.19 -9.41 4.13
CA ASN A 61 2.40 -10.33 5.22
C ASN A 61 1.25 -10.15 6.21
N VAL A 62 0.38 -11.15 6.28
CA VAL A 62 -0.82 -11.12 7.10
C VAL A 62 -0.79 -12.31 8.04
N ALA A 63 -0.89 -12.03 9.34
CA ALA A 63 -1.13 -13.02 10.38
C ALA A 63 -2.50 -12.75 10.98
N GLY A 64 -3.34 -13.78 10.94
CA GLY A 64 -4.71 -13.76 11.41
C GLY A 64 -5.09 -15.12 11.98
N SER A 65 -5.93 -15.15 13.00
CA SER A 65 -6.60 -16.36 13.46
C SER A 65 -8.11 -16.17 13.48
N SER A 66 -8.85 -17.23 13.17
CA SER A 66 -10.30 -17.23 13.31
C SER A 66 -10.78 -18.45 14.07
N SER A 67 -11.72 -18.25 14.98
CA SER A 67 -12.32 -19.32 15.78
C SER A 67 -13.49 -20.02 15.08
N GLU A 68 -13.89 -19.57 13.89
CA GLU A 68 -15.00 -20.13 13.14
C GLU A 68 -14.63 -20.37 11.67
N SER A 69 -15.22 -21.41 11.09
CA SER A 69 -15.13 -21.64 9.65
C SER A 69 -16.17 -20.78 8.95
N GLN A 70 -15.72 -19.76 8.21
CA GLN A 70 -16.60 -18.86 7.46
C GLN A 70 -16.13 -18.71 6.01
N ASN A 71 -17.08 -18.52 5.10
CA ASN A 71 -16.78 -18.19 3.71
C ASN A 71 -16.34 -16.73 3.63
N VAL A 72 -15.04 -16.52 3.38
CA VAL A 72 -14.46 -15.19 3.31
C VAL A 72 -14.61 -14.64 1.90
N THR A 73 -15.30 -13.50 1.76
CA THR A 73 -15.28 -12.68 0.55
C THR A 73 -14.87 -11.29 0.93
N ALA A 74 -13.74 -10.81 0.39
CA ALA A 74 -13.26 -9.47 0.65
C ALA A 74 -13.63 -8.52 -0.51
N LYS A 75 -13.74 -7.24 -0.22
CA LYS A 75 -13.84 -6.19 -1.24
C LYS A 75 -12.69 -5.22 -1.05
N ILE A 76 -11.79 -5.15 -2.04
CA ILE A 76 -10.66 -4.25 -2.02
C ILE A 76 -11.11 -2.92 -2.61
N VAL A 77 -11.10 -1.88 -1.78
CA VAL A 77 -11.42 -0.50 -2.17
C VAL A 77 -10.16 0.34 -2.05
N VAL A 78 -9.70 0.93 -3.15
CA VAL A 78 -8.56 1.86 -3.14
C VAL A 78 -9.07 3.26 -3.44
N THR A 79 -8.81 4.17 -2.51
CA THR A 79 -9.13 5.59 -2.62
C THR A 79 -7.83 6.39 -2.66
N ALA A 80 -7.63 7.15 -3.73
CA ALA A 80 -6.47 8.02 -3.91
C ALA A 80 -6.94 9.44 -4.23
N TYR A 81 -6.32 10.44 -3.60
CA TYR A 81 -6.65 11.86 -3.80
C TYR A 81 -8.15 12.18 -3.61
N GLY A 82 -8.82 11.50 -2.66
CA GLY A 82 -10.25 11.67 -2.38
C GLY A 82 -11.19 11.04 -3.40
N ARG A 83 -10.69 10.24 -4.35
CA ARG A 83 -11.48 9.52 -5.35
C ARG A 83 -11.26 8.02 -5.24
N GLN A 84 -12.33 7.25 -5.33
CA GLN A 84 -12.22 5.81 -5.41
C GLN A 84 -11.72 5.44 -6.81
N VAL A 85 -10.51 4.87 -6.88
CA VAL A 85 -9.82 4.56 -8.15
C VAL A 85 -9.88 3.08 -8.48
N TYR A 86 -10.17 2.23 -7.49
CA TYR A 86 -10.26 0.79 -7.69
C TYR A 86 -11.29 0.18 -6.74
N GLU A 87 -12.13 -0.70 -7.28
CA GLU A 87 -13.01 -1.57 -6.53
C GLU A 87 -13.02 -2.95 -7.18
N LYS A 88 -12.59 -3.97 -6.46
CA LYS A 88 -12.75 -5.35 -6.90
C LYS A 88 -13.13 -6.27 -5.74
N PRO A 89 -14.10 -7.18 -5.97
CA PRO A 89 -14.27 -8.31 -5.07
C PRO A 89 -13.02 -9.20 -5.17
N PHE A 90 -12.56 -9.67 -4.03
CA PHE A 90 -11.45 -10.57 -3.86
C PHE A 90 -11.95 -11.81 -3.12
N ASN A 91 -11.94 -12.94 -3.81
CA ASN A 91 -12.20 -14.23 -3.22
C ASN A 91 -10.85 -14.95 -3.03
N PRO A 92 -10.36 -15.11 -1.78
CA PRO A 92 -9.10 -15.79 -1.52
C PRO A 92 -9.10 -17.26 -1.91
N CYS A 93 -10.26 -17.83 -2.28
CA CYS A 93 -10.42 -19.24 -2.61
C CYS A 93 -10.64 -19.52 -4.09
N ASP A 94 -10.72 -18.48 -4.90
CA ASP A 94 -10.69 -18.66 -6.35
C ASP A 94 -9.28 -19.02 -6.81
N SER A 95 -9.20 -19.93 -7.78
CA SER A 95 -7.94 -20.41 -8.37
C SER A 95 -7.00 -19.30 -8.86
N ALA A 96 -7.53 -18.15 -9.26
CA ALA A 96 -6.76 -17.00 -9.72
C ALA A 96 -6.12 -16.17 -8.59
N ASN A 97 -6.63 -16.28 -7.36
CA ASN A 97 -6.22 -15.46 -6.21
C ASN A 97 -6.10 -16.31 -4.94
N TYR A 98 -5.66 -17.57 -5.10
CA TYR A 98 -5.70 -18.56 -4.04
C TYR A 98 -4.69 -18.23 -2.93
N VAL A 99 -5.23 -18.04 -1.72
CA VAL A 99 -4.47 -17.87 -0.48
C VAL A 99 -5.00 -18.88 0.52
N GLU A 100 -4.28 -19.99 0.68
CA GLU A 100 -4.67 -21.15 1.50
C GLU A 100 -5.09 -20.74 2.92
N GLN A 101 -4.35 -19.80 3.52
CA GLN A 101 -4.54 -19.33 4.89
C GLN A 101 -5.81 -18.50 5.09
N LEU A 102 -6.38 -17.94 4.02
CA LEU A 102 -7.60 -17.12 4.06
C LEU A 102 -8.84 -17.88 3.57
N CYS A 103 -8.63 -19.09 3.06
CA CYS A 103 -9.72 -19.99 2.74
C CYS A 103 -10.22 -20.72 3.97
N PRO A 104 -11.46 -21.21 3.93
CA PRO A 104 -11.93 -22.18 4.91
C PRO A 104 -11.14 -23.48 4.73
N GLY A 105 -9.89 -23.48 5.20
CA GLY A 105 -9.18 -24.67 5.62
C GLY A 105 -9.83 -25.14 6.90
N MET A 106 -10.04 -26.45 7.02
CA MET A 106 -10.49 -27.07 8.26
C MET A 106 -9.71 -26.46 9.42
N CYS A 107 -10.42 -25.82 10.36
CA CYS A 107 -9.91 -25.58 11.70
C CYS A 107 -9.59 -26.97 12.25
N THR A 108 -8.35 -27.43 12.02
CA THR A 108 -7.94 -28.76 12.44
C THR A 108 -7.77 -28.63 13.94
N LEU A 109 -8.80 -29.07 14.66
CA LEU A 109 -8.77 -29.33 16.10
C LEU A 109 -7.52 -30.17 16.40
N LEU A 110 -6.48 -29.50 16.91
CA LEU A 110 -5.40 -30.13 17.67
C LEU A 110 -5.42 -29.52 19.07
#